data_AF-A0A9Q3W2Y3-F1
#
_entry.id   AF-A0A9Q3W2Y3-F1
#
_cell.length_a   1.000
_cell.length_b   1.000
_cell.length_c   1.000
_cell.angle_alpha   90.00
_cell.angle_beta   90.00
_cell.angle_gamma   90.00
#
_symmetry.space_group_name_H-M   'P 1'
#
loop_
_entity.id
_entity.type
_entity.pdbx_description
1 polymer ?
#
loop_
_entity_poly.entity_id
_entity_poly.type
_entity_poly.pdbx_seq_one_letter_code
_entity_poly.pdbx_strand_id
1 'polypeptide(L)'
;MKHWIGMGWLVLMAPALHAAEAPASEADEPSCVEVEVNGHRALPYDCLQRKMMPAAVPEAAKRDNPALDSADVTRLPPNRTGQFNQSALRNRMGNALGSGVKPQRPPR
;
A
#
# COMPACT_ATOMS: atom_id res chain seq x y z
N MET A 1 -57.12 3.47 -46.46
CA MET A 1 -57.80 2.18 -46.20
C MET A 1 -56.73 1.17 -45.82
N LYS A 2 -56.85 0.20 -44.91
CA LYS A 2 -57.87 -0.22 -43.94
C LYS A 2 -57.34 -1.63 -43.57
N HIS A 3 -56.72 -1.78 -42.38
CA HIS A 3 -56.53 -3.05 -41.63
C HIS A 3 -55.48 -4.05 -42.13
N TRP A 4 -54.94 -5.01 -41.36
CA TRP A 4 -55.05 -5.45 -39.96
C TRP A 4 -53.86 -6.41 -39.72
N ILE A 5 -53.09 -6.29 -38.64
CA ILE A 5 -53.15 -7.11 -37.40
C ILE A 5 -52.98 -8.63 -37.59
N GLY A 6 -52.04 -9.17 -36.79
CA GLY A 6 -51.95 -10.57 -36.38
C GLY A 6 -50.56 -10.86 -35.81
N MET A 7 -50.20 -10.33 -34.64
CA MET A 7 -50.46 -10.90 -33.31
C MET A 7 -49.71 -12.23 -33.06
N GLY A 8 -48.69 -12.12 -32.20
CA GLY A 8 -48.39 -13.15 -31.20
C GLY A 8 -47.41 -14.25 -31.61
N TRP A 9 -46.19 -14.19 -31.07
CA TRP A 9 -45.89 -15.02 -29.89
C TRP A 9 -44.58 -14.57 -29.24
N LEU A 10 -44.68 -14.12 -27.99
CA LEU A 10 -43.59 -13.96 -27.06
C LEU A 10 -43.13 -15.37 -26.65
N VAL A 11 -41.88 -15.72 -26.91
CA VAL A 11 -41.20 -16.82 -26.19
C VAL A 11 -39.86 -16.30 -25.70
N LEU A 12 -39.87 -15.91 -24.42
CA LEU A 12 -38.69 -15.64 -23.61
C LEU A 12 -37.87 -16.92 -23.49
N MET A 13 -36.71 -16.97 -24.15
CA MET A 13 -35.68 -17.99 -23.88
C MET A 13 -34.80 -17.50 -22.73
N ALA A 14 -34.99 -18.10 -21.56
CA ALA A 14 -34.11 -17.95 -20.41
C ALA A 14 -32.77 -18.67 -20.68
N PRO A 15 -31.60 -18.07 -20.41
CA PRO A 15 -30.34 -18.79 -20.48
C PRO A 15 -30.23 -19.72 -19.26
N ALA A 16 -30.10 -21.02 -19.52
CA ALA A 16 -29.73 -22.02 -18.53
C ALA A 16 -28.32 -21.70 -17.99
N LEU A 17 -28.22 -21.28 -16.72
CA LEU A 17 -26.95 -21.27 -16.00
C LEU A 17 -26.46 -22.71 -15.89
N HIS A 18 -25.42 -23.05 -16.66
CA HIS A 18 -24.60 -24.23 -16.39
C HIS A 18 -23.84 -24.00 -15.08
N ALA A 19 -24.24 -24.68 -14.02
CA ALA A 19 -23.37 -24.89 -12.88
C ALA A 19 -22.23 -25.82 -13.34
N ALA A 20 -21.09 -25.24 -13.69
CA ALA A 20 -19.86 -25.98 -13.85
C ALA A 20 -19.38 -26.34 -12.44
N GLU A 21 -19.57 -27.61 -12.06
CA GLU A 21 -18.92 -28.20 -10.89
C GLU A 21 -17.40 -28.17 -11.15
N ALA A 22 -16.70 -27.22 -10.52
CA ALA A 22 -15.25 -27.19 -10.54
C ALA A 22 -14.70 -28.27 -9.59
N PRO A 23 -13.64 -29.01 -9.97
CA PRO A 23 -13.08 -30.05 -9.13
C PRO A 23 -12.53 -29.44 -7.82
N ALA A 24 -13.00 -29.98 -6.70
CA ALA A 24 -12.46 -29.71 -5.38
C ALA A 24 -11.00 -30.17 -5.33
N SER A 25 -10.06 -29.23 -5.25
CA SER A 25 -8.72 -29.47 -4.70
C SER A 25 -8.02 -28.14 -4.48
N GLU A 26 -8.22 -27.56 -3.30
CA GLU A 26 -7.17 -26.82 -2.61
C GLU A 26 -7.40 -27.09 -1.12
N ALA A 27 -6.29 -27.25 -0.38
CA ALA A 27 -6.29 -27.53 1.04
C ALA A 27 -7.20 -26.56 1.81
N ASP A 28 -7.67 -27.02 2.96
CA ASP A 28 -8.64 -26.46 3.91
C ASP A 28 -8.35 -25.00 4.35
N GLU A 29 -8.30 -24.06 3.40
CA GLU A 29 -8.20 -22.63 3.64
C GLU A 29 -9.63 -22.10 3.88
N PRO A 30 -9.89 -21.46 5.04
CA PRO A 30 -11.23 -21.00 5.38
C PRO A 30 -11.72 -20.00 4.32
N SER A 31 -12.94 -20.25 3.80
CA SER A 31 -13.54 -19.38 2.82
C SER A 31 -13.79 -17.98 3.39
N CYS A 32 -13.38 -16.96 2.65
CA CYS A 32 -13.56 -15.57 3.04
C CYS A 32 -14.97 -15.10 2.69
N VAL A 33 -15.86 -15.05 3.67
CA VAL A 33 -17.28 -14.70 3.46
C VAL A 33 -17.61 -13.39 4.17
N GLU A 34 -18.33 -12.51 3.48
CA GLU A 34 -18.93 -11.31 4.07
C GLU A 34 -20.36 -11.63 4.54
N VAL A 35 -20.70 -11.20 5.75
CA VAL A 35 -22.03 -11.43 6.33
C VAL A 35 -22.72 -10.10 6.55
N GLU A 36 -23.98 -10.02 6.17
CA GLU A 36 -24.83 -8.86 6.39
C GLU A 36 -26.00 -9.24 7.30
N VAL A 37 -26.17 -8.52 8.41
CA VAL A 37 -27.26 -8.73 9.36
C VAL A 37 -27.93 -7.38 9.60
N ASN A 38 -29.24 -7.29 9.32
CA ASN A 38 -30.03 -6.06 9.48
C ASN A 38 -29.43 -4.83 8.74
N GLY A 39 -28.87 -5.02 7.54
CA GLY A 39 -28.24 -3.94 6.77
C GLY A 39 -26.85 -3.52 7.26
N HIS A 40 -26.30 -4.20 8.27
CA HIS A 40 -24.92 -4.01 8.73
C HIS A 40 -24.03 -5.11 8.20
N ARG A 41 -23.03 -4.72 7.41
CA ARG A 41 -22.03 -5.64 6.84
C ARG A 41 -20.84 -5.78 7.78
N ALA A 42 -20.57 -7.00 8.23
CA ALA A 42 -19.35 -7.33 8.94
C ALA A 42 -18.25 -7.63 7.92
N LEU A 43 -17.16 -6.85 7.94
CA LEU A 43 -15.99 -7.12 7.10
C LEU A 43 -15.18 -8.31 7.68
N PRO A 44 -14.74 -9.27 6.85
CA PRO A 44 -13.95 -10.41 7.28
C PRO A 44 -12.48 -10.00 7.44
N TYR A 45 -12.17 -9.23 8.49
CA TYR A 45 -10.84 -8.72 8.76
C TYR A 45 -9.78 -9.82 8.88
N ASP A 46 -10.13 -10.97 9.45
CA ASP A 46 -9.19 -12.09 9.61
C ASP A 46 -8.74 -12.66 8.27
N CYS A 47 -9.66 -12.77 7.30
CA CYS A 47 -9.30 -13.18 5.94
C CYS A 47 -8.45 -12.10 5.26
N LEU A 48 -8.87 -10.83 5.36
CA LEU A 48 -8.14 -9.73 4.72
C LEU A 48 -6.69 -9.69 5.23
N GLN A 49 -6.51 -9.84 6.54
CA GLN A 49 -5.19 -9.89 7.16
C GLN A 49 -4.37 -11.05 6.59
N ARG A 50 -4.94 -12.26 6.50
CA ARG A 50 -4.26 -13.43 5.92
C ARG A 50 -3.83 -13.21 4.48
N LYS A 51 -4.68 -12.59 3.66
CA LYS A 51 -4.37 -12.28 2.26
C LYS A 51 -3.28 -11.23 2.10
N MET A 52 -3.11 -10.35 3.08
CA MET A 52 -2.04 -9.35 3.11
C MET A 52 -0.74 -9.90 3.72
N MET A 53 -0.77 -11.07 4.38
CA MET A 53 0.45 -11.68 4.89
C MET A 53 1.31 -12.16 3.72
N PRO A 54 2.63 -11.91 3.77
CA PRO A 54 3.54 -12.44 2.76
C PRO A 54 3.57 -13.97 2.85
N ALA A 55 3.49 -14.65 1.69
CA ALA A 55 3.44 -16.12 1.60
C ALA A 55 4.62 -16.85 2.26
N ALA A 56 5.75 -16.15 2.38
CA ALA A 56 6.84 -16.49 3.27
C ALA A 56 7.37 -15.19 3.86
N VAL A 57 7.76 -15.18 5.13
CA VAL A 57 8.62 -14.11 5.64
C VAL A 57 9.92 -14.24 4.83
N PRO A 58 10.24 -13.29 3.92
CA PRO A 58 11.47 -13.38 3.16
C PRO A 58 12.63 -13.49 4.14
N GLU A 59 13.66 -14.28 3.86
CA GLU A 59 14.83 -14.38 4.76
C GLU A 59 15.45 -13.00 5.05
N ALA A 60 15.26 -12.02 4.15
CA ALA A 60 15.60 -10.61 4.32
C ALA A 60 14.74 -9.84 5.35
N ALA A 61 13.60 -10.38 5.76
CA ALA A 61 12.80 -9.90 6.89
C ALA A 61 13.07 -10.70 8.19
N LYS A 62 13.72 -11.87 8.10
CA LYS A 62 14.21 -12.62 9.28
C LYS A 62 15.62 -12.21 9.72
N ARG A 63 16.39 -11.62 8.82
CA ARG A 63 17.71 -11.05 9.10
C ARG A 63 17.63 -9.54 9.03
N ASP A 64 18.30 -8.89 9.96
CA ASP A 64 18.46 -7.44 10.07
C ASP A 64 18.60 -6.81 8.68
N ASN A 65 17.50 -6.28 8.14
CA ASN A 65 17.54 -5.58 6.89
C ASN A 65 18.36 -4.31 7.15
N PRO A 66 19.57 -4.16 6.58
CA PRO A 66 20.44 -3.04 6.90
C PRO A 66 19.81 -1.69 6.49
N ALA A 67 18.82 -1.69 5.59
CA ALA A 67 18.05 -0.49 5.26
C ALA A 67 17.04 -0.09 6.35
N LEU A 68 16.68 -1.01 7.24
CA LEU A 68 15.78 -0.80 8.38
C LEU A 68 16.53 -0.78 9.72
N ASP A 69 17.85 -0.98 9.71
CA ASP A 69 18.68 -0.89 10.91
C ASP A 69 18.79 0.58 11.36
N SER A 70 17.92 0.95 12.29
CA SER A 70 17.90 2.29 12.89
C SER A 70 19.17 2.57 13.70
N ALA A 71 19.91 1.54 14.14
CA ALA A 71 21.19 1.73 14.82
C ALA A 71 22.25 2.28 13.85
N ASP A 72 22.15 1.97 12.55
CA ASP A 72 23.09 2.46 11.55
C ASP A 72 22.98 3.98 11.32
N VAL A 73 21.79 4.56 11.54
CA VAL A 73 21.57 6.01 11.44
C VAL A 73 22.44 6.79 12.44
N THR A 74 22.76 6.20 13.60
CA THR A 74 23.64 6.83 14.60
C THR A 74 25.10 6.87 14.17
N ARG A 75 25.51 5.99 13.25
CA ARG A 75 26.85 5.91 12.68
C ARG A 75 27.01 6.82 11.47
N LEU A 76 25.92 7.33 10.90
CA LEU A 76 25.96 8.25 9.78
C LEU A 76 26.55 9.60 10.20
N PRO A 77 27.38 10.22 9.36
CA PRO A 77 27.93 11.54 9.65
C PRO A 77 26.81 12.60 9.66
N PRO A 78 26.94 13.68 10.47
CA PRO A 78 25.86 14.63 10.73
C PRO A 78 25.36 15.38 9.49
N ASN A 79 26.21 15.50 8.45
CA ASN A 79 25.83 16.07 7.16
C ASN A 79 24.81 15.21 6.38
N ARG A 80 24.73 13.89 6.66
CA ARG A 80 23.78 12.96 6.02
C ARG A 80 22.46 12.87 6.78
N THR A 81 22.48 13.16 8.09
CA THR A 81 21.30 13.09 8.96
C THR A 81 20.61 14.44 9.15
N GLY A 82 21.14 15.52 8.56
CA GLY A 82 20.62 16.88 8.73
C GLY A 82 20.88 17.47 10.11
N GLN A 83 21.74 16.83 10.91
CA GLN A 83 22.14 17.30 12.22
C GLN A 83 23.19 18.42 12.13
N PHE A 84 23.41 19.08 13.25
CA PHE A 84 24.42 20.12 13.35
C PHE A 84 25.82 19.62 12.97
N ASN A 85 26.52 20.39 12.14
CA ASN A 85 27.90 20.11 11.77
C ASN A 85 28.73 21.41 11.77
N GLN A 86 29.80 21.42 12.58
CA GLN A 86 30.69 22.57 12.72
C GLN A 86 31.38 22.98 11.40
N SER A 87 31.77 22.01 10.55
CA SER A 87 32.39 22.33 9.27
C SER A 87 31.39 22.98 8.31
N ALA A 88 30.14 22.51 8.31
CA ALA A 88 29.07 23.11 7.53
C ALA A 88 28.76 24.54 8.00
N LEU A 89 28.72 24.79 9.32
CA LEU A 89 28.55 26.13 9.88
C LEU A 89 29.70 27.06 9.48
N ARG A 90 30.96 26.61 9.60
CA ARG A 90 32.15 27.36 9.16
C ARG A 90 32.10 27.72 7.68
N ASN A 91 31.72 26.77 6.82
CA ASN A 91 31.61 27.03 5.38
C ASN A 91 30.51 28.05 5.05
N ARG A 92 29.35 27.99 5.73
CA ARG A 92 28.25 28.91 5.48
C ARG A 92 28.55 30.32 6.00
N MET A 93 29.14 30.44 7.19
CA MET A 93 29.40 31.74 7.81
C MET A 93 30.67 32.39 7.26
N GLY A 94 31.68 31.61 6.87
CA GLY A 94 32.98 32.11 6.45
C GLY A 94 33.58 33.04 7.52
N ASN A 95 34.05 34.21 7.09
CA ASN A 95 34.63 35.22 7.97
C ASN A 95 33.63 35.86 8.96
N ALA A 96 32.32 35.63 8.77
CA ALA A 96 31.28 36.13 9.67
C ALA A 96 31.04 35.22 10.89
N LEU A 97 31.74 34.08 10.98
CA LEU A 97 31.56 33.15 12.09
C LEU A 97 32.02 33.79 13.41
N GLY A 98 31.11 33.88 14.38
CA GLY A 98 31.38 34.45 15.70
C GLY A 98 31.24 35.98 15.77
N SER A 99 31.11 36.69 14.64
CA SER A 99 30.90 38.15 14.61
C SER A 99 29.44 38.55 14.33
N GLY A 100 28.61 37.63 13.84
CA GLY A 100 27.19 37.91 13.62
C GLY A 100 26.36 36.67 13.23
N VAL A 101 25.09 36.93 12.94
CA VAL A 101 24.09 35.89 12.57
C VAL A 101 23.88 35.76 11.05
N LYS A 102 24.50 36.65 10.26
CA LYS A 102 24.34 36.69 8.80
C LYS A 102 25.55 36.03 8.13
N PRO A 103 25.33 35.07 7.22
CA PRO A 103 26.39 34.48 6.39
C PRO A 103 27.19 35.51 5.60
N GLN A 104 28.48 35.25 5.34
CA GLN A 104 29.27 36.03 4.41
C GLN A 104 28.61 36.01 3.01
N ARG A 105 28.40 37.19 2.43
CA ARG A 105 27.98 37.32 1.03
C ARG A 105 29.05 38.11 0.26
N PRO A 106 29.43 37.68 -0.94
CA PRO A 106 30.29 38.49 -1.81
C PRO A 106 29.63 39.85 -2.11
N PRO A 107 30.43 40.92 -2.31
CA PRO A 107 29.94 42.15 -2.88
C PRO A 107 29.32 41.86 -4.26
N ARG A 108 28.29 42.60 -4.62
CA ARG A 108 27.63 42.52 -5.93
C ARG A 108 28.29 43.46 -6.91
#